data_AF-A0A955FBU6-F1
#
_entry.id   AF-A0A955FBU6-F1
#
_cell.length_a   1.000
_cell.length_b   1.000
_cell.length_c   1.000
_cell.angle_alpha   90.00
_cell.angle_beta   90.00
_cell.angle_gamma   90.00
#
_symmetry.space_group_name_H-M   'P 1'
#
loop_
_entity.id
_entity.type
_entity.pdbx_description
1 polymer ?
#
loop_
_entity_poly.entity_id
_entity_poly.type
_entity_poly.pdbx_seq_one_letter_code
_entity_poly.pdbx_strand_id
1 'polypeptide(L)'
;MSSPNQKFIFVTGGVLSGVGKGITAASIGAVLQAKGAKVSIQKCDPYLNVDAGLLNPAEHGECFVTIDGAETDLDLGHYERFLDL
;
A
#
# COMPACT_ATOMS: atom_id res chain seq x y z
N MET A 1 3.17 -8.19 -30.87
CA MET A 1 3.51 -8.43 -29.45
C MET A 1 2.25 -8.18 -28.65
N SER A 2 1.71 -9.18 -27.95
CA SER A 2 0.56 -8.95 -27.07
C SER A 2 0.99 -7.98 -25.98
N SER A 3 0.19 -6.93 -25.74
CA SER A 3 0.38 -6.08 -24.57
C SER A 3 0.49 -6.97 -23.33
N PRO A 4 1.42 -6.69 -22.41
CA PRO A 4 1.50 -7.44 -21.16
C PRO A 4 0.15 -7.30 -20.46
N ASN A 5 -0.52 -8.44 -20.24
CA ASN A 5 -1.85 -8.45 -19.67
C ASN A 5 -1.72 -8.25 -18.16
N GLN A 6 -1.96 -7.01 -17.69
CA GLN A 6 -1.82 -6.61 -16.29
C GLN A 6 -2.64 -7.54 -15.39
N LYS A 7 -2.04 -8.02 -14.31
CA LYS A 7 -2.69 -8.87 -13.31
C LYS A 7 -3.00 -8.06 -12.06
N PHE A 8 -4.13 -8.37 -11.43
CA PHE A 8 -4.60 -7.72 -10.21
C PHE A 8 -4.78 -8.77 -9.13
N ILE A 9 -4.24 -8.50 -7.94
CA ILE A 9 -4.41 -9.30 -6.74
C ILE A 9 -5.13 -8.42 -5.73
N PHE A 10 -6.36 -8.79 -5.35
CA PHE A 10 -7.13 -8.08 -4.34
C PHE A 10 -6.88 -8.70 -2.96
N VAL A 11 -6.40 -7.88 -2.03
CA VAL A 11 -6.17 -8.30 -0.64
C VAL A 11 -7.31 -7.74 0.22
N THR A 12 -8.13 -8.61 0.78
CA THR A 12 -9.27 -8.25 1.66
C THR A 12 -9.03 -8.75 3.09
N GLY A 13 -9.79 -8.19 4.04
CA GLY A 13 -9.71 -8.54 5.46
C GLY A 13 -11.06 -8.94 6.03
N GLY A 14 -11.08 -9.96 6.87
CA GLY A 14 -12.27 -10.39 7.61
C GLY A 14 -12.01 -10.49 9.12
N VAL A 15 -13.10 -10.64 9.87
CA VAL A 15 -13.13 -10.82 11.34
C VAL A 15 -12.71 -9.57 12.13
N LEU A 16 -11.45 -9.16 12.05
CA LEU A 16 -10.89 -8.04 12.83
C LEU A 16 -9.98 -7.15 11.96
N SER A 17 -9.94 -5.86 12.29
CA SER A 17 -8.92 -4.93 11.77
C SER A 17 -7.58 -5.13 12.50
N GLY A 18 -6.51 -4.50 12.00
CA GLY A 18 -5.19 -4.57 12.64
C GLY A 18 -4.41 -5.88 12.46
N VAL A 19 -4.91 -6.84 11.68
CA VAL A 19 -4.27 -8.16 11.47
C VAL A 19 -3.04 -8.16 10.55
N GLY A 20 -2.50 -7.00 10.18
CA GLY A 20 -1.28 -6.91 9.35
C GLY A 20 -1.50 -7.09 7.83
N LYS A 21 -2.63 -6.61 7.30
CA LYS A 21 -2.95 -6.71 5.86
C LYS A 21 -1.95 -5.97 4.96
N GLY A 22 -1.58 -4.74 5.33
CA GLY A 22 -0.60 -3.93 4.59
C GLY A 22 0.74 -4.66 4.47
N ILE A 23 1.31 -5.09 5.60
CA ILE A 23 2.56 -5.88 5.63
C ILE A 23 2.47 -7.18 4.82
N THR A 24 1.35 -7.90 4.92
CA THR A 24 1.15 -9.14 4.15
C THR A 24 1.12 -8.85 2.65
N ALA A 25 0.41 -7.81 2.21
CA ALA A 25 0.35 -7.40 0.81
C ALA A 25 1.74 -6.96 0.29
N ALA A 26 2.46 -6.16 1.09
CA ALA A 26 3.82 -5.72 0.80
C ALA A 26 4.78 -6.91 0.62
N SER A 27 4.69 -7.90 1.52
CA SER A 27 5.50 -9.12 1.48
C SER A 27 5.21 -9.98 0.24
N ILE A 28 3.93 -10.11 -0.14
CA ILE A 28 3.55 -10.81 -1.39
C ILE A 28 4.18 -10.09 -2.59
N GLY A 29 4.11 -8.75 -2.62
CA GLY A 29 4.71 -7.97 -3.69
C GLY A 29 6.23 -8.15 -3.78
N ALA A 30 6.93 -8.14 -2.65
CA ALA A 30 8.38 -8.38 -2.60
C ALA A 30 8.76 -9.76 -3.13
N VAL A 31 7.99 -10.81 -2.79
CA VAL A 31 8.21 -12.17 -3.32
C VAL A 31 7.98 -12.23 -4.83
N LEU A 32 6.98 -11.50 -5.35
CA LEU A 32 6.72 -11.43 -6.78
C LEU A 32 7.83 -10.66 -7.53
N GLN A 33 8.32 -9.56 -6.97
CA GLN A 33 9.49 -8.84 -7.50
C GLN A 33 10.75 -9.71 -7.52
N ALA A 34 11.00 -10.48 -6.45
CA ALA A 34 12.10 -11.43 -6.40
C ALA A 34 12.00 -12.54 -7.47
N LYS A 35 10.80 -12.77 -8.01
CA LYS A 35 10.55 -13.67 -9.15
C LYS A 35 10.59 -12.97 -10.52
N GLY A 36 11.01 -11.70 -10.57
CA GLY A 36 11.15 -10.92 -11.79
C GLY A 36 9.87 -10.23 -12.28
N ALA A 37 8.79 -10.22 -11.47
CA ALA A 37 7.58 -9.49 -11.84
C ALA A 37 7.72 -8.00 -11.54
N LYS A 38 7.20 -7.14 -12.41
CA LYS A 38 6.99 -5.72 -12.09
C LYS A 38 5.73 -5.60 -11.24
N VAL A 39 5.87 -5.11 -10.01
CA VAL A 39 4.79 -4.99 -9.02
C VAL A 39 4.60 -3.53 -8.64
N SER A 40 3.36 -3.16 -8.41
CA SER A 40 2.95 -1.93 -7.73
C SER A 40 1.78 -2.29 -6.81
N ILE A 41 1.59 -1.55 -5.73
CA ILE A 41 0.52 -1.74 -4.75
C ILE A 41 -0.26 -0.43 -4.58
N GLN A 42 -1.57 -0.56 -4.38
CA GLN A 42 -2.46 0.54 -4.04
C GLN A 42 -3.20 0.20 -2.74
N LYS A 43 -3.31 1.19 -1.85
CA LYS A 43 -4.18 1.14 -0.67
C LYS A 43 -5.52 1.80 -1.01
N CYS A 44 -6.62 1.18 -0.58
CA CYS A 44 -7.94 1.77 -0.64
C CYS A 44 -8.44 2.00 0.78
N ASP A 45 -8.37 3.24 1.26
CA ASP A 45 -8.87 3.61 2.58
C ASP A 45 -10.37 3.95 2.54
N PRO A 46 -11.18 3.41 3.47
CA PRO A 46 -12.63 3.65 3.49
C PRO A 46 -13.01 4.97 4.19
N TYR A 47 -12.03 5.80 4.56
CA TYR A 47 -12.27 7.07 5.25
C TYR A 47 -12.84 8.12 4.29
N LEU A 48 -13.57 9.09 4.84
CA LEU A 48 -14.11 10.21 4.06
C LEU A 48 -13.08 11.31 3.79
N ASN A 49 -11.99 11.34 4.57
CA ASN A 49 -10.89 12.26 4.38
C ASN A 49 -10.34 12.11 2.96
N VAL A 50 -10.09 13.24 2.30
CA VAL A 50 -9.53 13.27 0.94
C VAL A 50 -8.09 12.76 0.93
N ASP A 51 -7.34 13.07 1.99
CA ASP A 51 -5.94 12.74 2.22
C ASP A 51 -5.67 12.53 3.72
N ALA A 52 -4.44 12.16 4.07
CA ALA A 52 -4.03 11.93 5.45
C ALA A 52 -3.58 13.20 6.19
N GLY A 53 -3.45 14.35 5.51
CA GLY A 53 -2.80 15.55 6.06
C GLY A 53 -3.52 16.17 7.26
N LEU A 54 -4.85 15.97 7.36
CA LEU A 54 -5.67 16.49 8.46
C LEU A 54 -5.89 15.49 9.61
N LEU A 55 -5.36 14.27 9.51
CA LEU A 55 -5.50 13.26 10.56
C LEU A 55 -4.55 13.56 11.71
N ASN A 56 -5.00 13.34 12.95
CA ASN A 56 -4.15 13.46 14.12
C ASN A 56 -3.13 12.29 14.14
N PRO A 57 -1.82 12.54 14.02
CA PRO A 57 -0.83 11.46 13.90
C PRO A 57 -0.70 10.59 15.15
N ALA A 58 -1.01 11.15 16.33
CA ALA A 58 -0.97 10.41 17.58
C ALA A 58 -2.06 9.32 17.66
N GLU A 59 -3.14 9.47 16.91
CA GLU A 59 -4.28 8.55 16.91
C GLU A 59 -4.32 7.66 15.66
N HIS A 60 -3.89 8.17 14.51
CA HIS A 60 -4.03 7.51 13.21
C HIS A 60 -2.72 7.01 12.60
N GLY A 61 -1.57 7.33 13.23
CA GLY A 61 -0.25 7.02 12.72
C GLY A 61 0.34 8.13 11.85
N GLU A 62 1.54 7.90 11.33
CA GLU A 62 2.25 8.89 10.50
C GLU A 62 1.50 9.21 9.20
N CYS A 63 1.60 10.46 8.75
CA CYS A 63 1.26 10.83 7.39
C CYS A 63 2.49 10.56 6.50
N PHE A 64 2.35 9.69 5.51
CA PHE A 64 3.43 9.35 4.59
C PHE A 64 3.37 10.22 3.35
N VAL A 65 4.50 10.86 2.99
CA VAL A 65 4.57 11.77 1.85
C VAL A 65 5.35 11.13 0.70
N THR A 66 4.70 10.95 -0.45
CA THR A 66 5.31 10.39 -1.66
C THR A 66 6.16 11.43 -2.40
N ILE A 67 6.97 11.00 -3.37
CA ILE A 67 7.88 11.88 -4.14
C ILE A 67 7.17 13.01 -4.90
N ASP A 68 5.91 12.79 -5.30
CA ASP A 68 5.06 13.79 -5.95
C ASP A 68 4.34 14.72 -4.96
N GLY A 69 4.57 14.55 -3.66
CA GLY A 69 4.06 15.40 -2.59
C GLY A 69 2.68 15.02 -2.07
N ALA A 70 2.15 13.84 -2.41
CA ALA A 70 0.86 13.41 -1.88
C ALA A 70 0.97 13.00 -0.40
N GLU A 71 0.04 13.47 0.41
CA GLU A 71 -0.10 13.13 1.83
C GLU A 71 -1.00 11.88 1.99
N THR A 72 -0.40 10.76 2.38
CA THR A 72 -1.02 9.44 2.28
C THR A 72 -0.97 8.66 3.60
N ASP A 73 -1.67 7.54 3.64
CA ASP A 73 -1.63 6.61 4.77
C ASP A 73 -0.26 5.93 4.89
N LEU A 74 0.13 5.60 6.14
CA LEU A 74 1.41 5.00 6.48
C LEU A 74 1.70 3.67 5.75
N ASP A 75 0.68 2.95 5.28
CA ASP A 75 0.87 1.72 4.51
C ASP A 75 1.65 1.95 3.20
N LEU A 76 1.59 3.15 2.60
CA LEU A 76 2.41 3.45 1.42
C LEU A 76 3.90 3.44 1.75
N GLY A 77 4.28 3.87 2.94
CA GLY A 77 5.64 3.72 3.44
C GLY A 77 6.04 2.26 3.59
N HIS A 78 5.14 1.37 4.03
CA HIS A 78 5.42 -0.07 4.03
C HIS A 78 5.66 -0.60 2.62
N TYR A 79 4.86 -0.16 1.64
CA TYR A 79 5.00 -0.62 0.27
C TYR A 79 6.31 -0.16 -0.37
N GLU A 80 6.68 1.12 -0.24
CA GLU A 80 7.96 1.61 -0.75
C GLU A 80 9.14 0.86 -0.12
N ARG A 81 9.13 0.65 1.21
CA ARG A 81 10.21 -0.07 1.90
C ARG A 81 10.35 -1.54 1.48
N PHE A 82 9.25 -2.23 1.19
CA PHE A 82 9.28 -3.64 0.79
C PHE A 82 9.54 -3.83 -0.70
N LEU A 83 9.14 -2.87 -1.53
CA LEU A 83 9.17 -2.97 -2.98
C LEU A 83 10.32 -2.18 -3.63
N ASP A 84 11.08 -1.43 -2.84
CA ASP A 84 12.20 -0.58 -3.31
C ASP A 84 11.76 0.31 -4.48
N LEU A 85 10.64 1.03 -4.27
CA LEU A 85 9.98 1.89 -5.27
C LEU A 85 10.53 3.33 -5.25
#